data_AF-A0A956NE29-F1
#
_entry.id   AF-A0A956NE29-F1
#
_cell.length_a   1.000
_cell.length_b   1.000
_cell.length_c   1.000
_cell.angle_alpha   90.00
_cell.angle_beta   90.00
_cell.angle_gamma   90.00
#
_symmetry.space_group_name_H-M   'P 1'
#
loop_
_entity.id
_entity.type
_entity.pdbx_description
1 polymer ?
#
loop_
_entity_poly.entity_id
_entity_poly.type
_entity_poly.pdbx_seq_one_letter_code
_entity_poly.pdbx_strand_id
1 'polypeptide(L)'
;MLRWLSLSIPLAFGLVVAGLLTLAIPTVPTAALTRESALDAWVEIQQSDPQTLVFEKIGEKRYHFSTERFPYDGELDVVNVAIDDLGIIGDDPLDNRIAIIEVDFVDMPDEVRQRHFQSLGLWERNNTLYYQNDTDTWLSALEWQKALTETYSSPFWYSCFSWSSWVWIGIALLLILMVVTMSRKANKQIDRTMSAQDKVMEDHKVSLERQAEAIALTKEAIAESRHTNQLLGDILEELKKSA
;
A
#
# COMPACT_ATOMS: atom_id res chain seq x y z
N MET A 1 -68.70 -63.87 41.41
CA MET A 1 -69.95 -63.69 40.64
C MET A 1 -69.66 -62.74 39.48
N LEU A 2 -70.08 -63.19 38.29
CA LEU A 2 -70.06 -62.55 36.96
C LEU A 2 -70.46 -61.05 36.89
N ARG A 3 -69.80 -60.27 36.01
CA ARG A 3 -70.31 -59.65 34.73
C ARG A 3 -69.48 -58.42 34.33
N TRP A 4 -68.71 -58.47 33.24
CA TRP A 4 -69.04 -58.06 31.85
C TRP A 4 -68.98 -56.53 31.57
N LEU A 5 -67.95 -56.15 30.79
CA LEU A 5 -67.92 -55.23 29.64
C LEU A 5 -68.77 -53.95 29.60
N SER A 6 -68.10 -52.81 29.41
CA SER A 6 -68.46 -51.86 28.35
C SER A 6 -67.22 -51.13 27.79
N LEU A 7 -67.04 -51.29 26.47
CA LEU A 7 -66.18 -50.49 25.61
C LEU A 7 -66.61 -49.02 25.64
N SER A 8 -65.64 -48.11 25.53
CA SER A 8 -65.77 -46.83 24.80
C SER A 8 -64.37 -46.24 24.53
N ILE A 9 -63.85 -46.46 23.32
CA ILE A 9 -62.76 -45.66 22.71
C ILE A 9 -63.45 -44.56 21.89
N PRO A 10 -63.02 -43.28 22.00
CA PRO A 10 -62.33 -42.70 20.84
C PRO A 10 -61.11 -41.82 21.20
N LEU A 11 -60.01 -42.10 20.50
CA LEU A 11 -59.15 -41.13 19.78
C LEU A 11 -59.03 -39.69 20.32
N ALA A 12 -57.85 -39.37 20.87
CA ALA A 12 -57.16 -38.10 20.68
C ALA A 12 -55.65 -38.37 20.87
N PHE A 13 -54.92 -38.74 19.82
CA PHE A 13 -54.02 -37.84 19.09
C PHE A 13 -53.28 -36.84 19.99
N GLY A 14 -52.03 -37.16 20.29
CA GLY A 14 -51.11 -36.30 21.05
C GLY A 14 -49.73 -36.94 21.14
N LEU A 15 -49.22 -37.42 20.00
CA LEU A 15 -47.89 -38.02 19.88
C LEU A 15 -46.86 -36.88 19.91
N VAL A 16 -46.32 -36.57 21.08
CA VAL A 16 -45.18 -35.66 21.23
C VAL A 16 -43.94 -36.43 20.77
N VAL A 17 -43.61 -36.32 19.48
CA VAL A 17 -42.32 -36.74 18.95
C VAL A 17 -41.27 -35.78 19.51
N ALA A 18 -40.49 -36.27 20.47
CA ALA A 18 -39.22 -35.69 20.86
C ALA A 18 -38.25 -35.83 19.66
N GLY A 19 -38.26 -34.85 18.77
CA GLY A 19 -37.27 -34.71 17.71
C GLY A 19 -35.97 -34.16 18.30
N LEU A 20 -35.06 -35.06 18.69
CA LEU A 20 -33.66 -34.74 18.90
C LEU A 20 -33.06 -34.35 17.54
N LEU A 21 -33.11 -33.05 17.24
CA LEU A 21 -32.38 -32.46 16.13
C LEU A 21 -30.92 -32.33 16.57
N THR A 22 -30.14 -33.41 16.45
CA THR A 22 -28.69 -33.34 16.51
C THR A 22 -28.23 -32.57 15.27
N LEU A 23 -27.98 -31.28 15.44
CA LEU A 23 -27.14 -30.49 14.54
C LEU A 23 -25.78 -31.21 14.47
N ALA A 24 -25.56 -31.96 13.40
CA ALA A 24 -24.24 -32.44 13.04
C ALA A 24 -23.42 -31.18 12.71
N ILE A 25 -22.71 -30.67 13.71
CA ILE A 25 -21.62 -29.72 13.48
C ILE A 25 -20.60 -30.53 12.67
N PRO A 26 -20.23 -30.11 11.45
CA PRO A 26 -19.15 -30.78 10.74
C PRO A 26 -17.91 -30.66 11.62
N THR A 27 -17.46 -31.79 12.15
CA THR A 27 -16.14 -31.89 12.77
C THR A 27 -15.14 -31.75 11.64
N VAL A 28 -14.62 -30.54 11.45
CA VAL A 28 -13.43 -30.32 10.63
C VAL A 28 -12.34 -31.18 11.25
N PRO A 29 -11.80 -32.18 10.54
CA PRO A 29 -10.75 -33.02 11.09
C PRO A 29 -9.57 -32.12 11.48
N THR A 30 -9.21 -32.18 12.76
CA THR A 30 -8.04 -31.50 13.31
C THR A 30 -6.81 -32.11 12.64
N ALA A 31 -6.09 -31.31 11.84
CA ALA A 31 -5.10 -31.79 10.90
C ALA A 31 -3.73 -31.94 11.58
N ALA A 32 -3.54 -33.03 12.34
CA ALA A 32 -2.26 -33.30 12.99
C ALA A 32 -1.09 -33.19 12.00
N LEU A 33 -0.04 -32.42 12.32
CA LEU A 33 1.13 -32.09 11.47
C LEU A 33 1.82 -33.34 10.85
N THR A 34 1.23 -33.86 9.79
CA THR A 34 1.61 -35.12 9.13
C THR A 34 1.49 -34.96 7.62
N ARG A 35 2.22 -35.78 6.86
CA ARG A 35 2.16 -35.73 5.39
C ARG A 35 0.76 -36.08 4.86
N GLU A 36 0.10 -37.02 5.53
CA GLU A 36 -1.27 -37.41 5.20
C GLU A 36 -2.24 -36.24 5.39
N SER A 37 -2.16 -35.54 6.53
CA SER A 37 -3.01 -34.37 6.78
C SER A 37 -2.80 -33.23 5.78
N ALA A 38 -1.54 -33.00 5.37
CA ALA A 38 -1.20 -31.97 4.40
C ALA A 38 -1.74 -32.34 3.01
N LEU A 39 -1.67 -33.63 2.65
CA LEU A 39 -2.21 -34.13 1.41
C LEU A 39 -3.74 -34.04 1.39
N ASP A 40 -4.42 -34.41 2.48
CA ASP A 40 -5.87 -34.33 2.58
C ASP A 40 -6.36 -32.88 2.48
N ALA A 41 -5.70 -31.96 3.16
CA ALA A 41 -5.99 -30.52 3.05
C ALA A 41 -5.72 -29.98 1.64
N TRP A 42 -4.64 -30.43 1.00
CA TRP A 42 -4.35 -30.05 -0.39
C TRP A 42 -5.46 -30.52 -1.34
N VAL A 43 -5.97 -31.75 -1.18
CA VAL A 43 -7.10 -32.26 -1.97
C VAL A 43 -8.33 -31.37 -1.79
N GLU A 44 -8.65 -30.97 -0.55
CA GLU A 44 -9.76 -30.07 -0.27
C GLU A 44 -9.58 -28.70 -0.97
N ILE A 45 -8.37 -28.14 -0.91
CA ILE A 45 -8.05 -26.88 -1.60
C ILE A 45 -8.27 -27.02 -3.11
N GLN A 46 -7.78 -28.10 -3.74
CA GLN A 46 -7.96 -28.31 -5.18
C GLN A 46 -9.43 -28.46 -5.58
N GLN A 47 -10.23 -29.16 -4.76
CA GLN A 47 -11.66 -29.34 -4.97
C GLN A 47 -12.46 -28.03 -4.74
N SER A 48 -11.97 -27.17 -3.87
CA SER A 48 -12.60 -25.87 -3.57
C SER A 48 -12.24 -24.76 -4.57
N ASP A 49 -11.21 -24.95 -5.40
CA ASP A 49 -10.80 -23.96 -6.40
C ASP A 49 -11.89 -23.80 -7.46
N PRO A 50 -12.46 -22.59 -7.65
CA PRO A 50 -13.55 -22.36 -8.59
C PRO A 50 -13.18 -22.62 -10.06
N GLN A 51 -11.89 -22.71 -10.39
CA GLN A 51 -11.44 -23.01 -11.74
C GLN A 51 -11.08 -24.49 -11.94
N THR A 52 -11.22 -25.32 -10.90
CA THR A 52 -11.12 -26.77 -11.01
C THR A 52 -12.47 -27.32 -11.48
N LEU A 53 -12.46 -28.03 -12.60
CA LEU A 53 -13.65 -28.68 -13.15
C LEU A 53 -13.84 -30.08 -12.56
N VAL A 54 -12.74 -30.84 -12.49
CA VAL A 54 -12.72 -32.22 -12.00
C VAL A 54 -11.49 -32.43 -11.15
N PHE A 55 -11.67 -33.04 -9.98
CA PHE A 55 -10.59 -33.50 -9.12
C PHE A 55 -11.02 -34.79 -8.39
N GLU A 56 -10.72 -35.94 -8.99
CA GLU A 56 -11.17 -37.25 -8.52
C GLU A 56 -9.98 -38.17 -8.24
N LYS A 57 -10.02 -38.89 -7.12
CA LYS A 57 -8.96 -39.84 -6.78
C LYS A 57 -9.11 -41.12 -7.60
N ILE A 58 -8.13 -41.42 -8.44
CA ILE A 58 -8.09 -42.62 -9.29
C ILE A 58 -7.13 -43.70 -8.75
N GLY A 59 -6.23 -43.34 -7.84
CA GLY A 59 -5.29 -44.26 -7.21
C GLY A 59 -4.64 -43.71 -5.95
N GLU A 60 -3.66 -44.45 -5.43
CA GLU A 60 -2.80 -43.93 -4.37
C GLU A 60 -1.94 -42.81 -4.95
N LYS A 61 -2.10 -41.58 -4.45
CA LYS A 61 -1.40 -40.38 -4.94
C LYS A 61 -1.65 -40.03 -6.41
N ARG A 62 -2.70 -40.59 -7.03
CA ARG A 62 -3.06 -40.32 -8.42
C ARG A 62 -4.47 -39.80 -8.51
N TYR A 63 -4.64 -38.73 -9.27
CA TYR A 63 -5.88 -37.97 -9.38
C TYR A 63 -6.18 -37.67 -10.84
N HIS A 64 -7.44 -37.76 -11.23
CA HIS A 64 -7.89 -37.16 -12.47
C HIS A 64 -8.17 -35.68 -12.23
N PHE A 65 -7.53 -34.82 -13.02
CA PHE A 65 -7.60 -33.38 -12.87
C PHE A 65 -7.94 -32.69 -14.18
N SER A 66 -8.92 -31.79 -14.11
CA SER A 66 -9.34 -30.93 -15.21
C SER A 66 -9.58 -29.50 -14.72
N THR A 67 -9.15 -28.50 -15.48
CA THR A 67 -9.24 -27.09 -15.09
C THR A 67 -9.53 -26.16 -16.26
N GLU A 68 -10.17 -25.03 -15.98
CA GLU A 68 -10.34 -23.93 -16.93
C GLU A 68 -9.09 -23.02 -17.04
N ARG A 69 -8.15 -23.08 -16.09
CA ARG A 69 -6.99 -22.16 -16.02
C ARG A 69 -6.03 -22.34 -17.19
N PHE A 70 -5.88 -23.59 -17.62
CA PHE A 70 -5.05 -24.01 -18.73
C PHE A 70 -5.69 -25.27 -19.34
N PRO A 71 -5.55 -25.50 -20.66
CA PRO A 71 -6.22 -26.59 -21.33
C PRO A 71 -5.59 -27.94 -20.97
N TYR A 72 -5.97 -28.49 -19.83
CA TYR A 72 -5.52 -29.79 -19.34
C TYR A 72 -6.68 -30.57 -18.74
N ASP A 73 -6.74 -31.84 -19.10
CA ASP A 73 -7.73 -32.82 -18.68
C ASP A 73 -7.05 -34.19 -18.74
N GLY A 74 -6.54 -34.67 -17.60
CA GLY A 74 -5.61 -35.81 -17.58
C GLY A 74 -5.32 -36.36 -16.18
N GLU A 75 -4.24 -37.13 -16.06
CA GLU A 75 -3.78 -37.73 -14.80
C GLU A 75 -2.68 -36.89 -14.11
N LEU A 76 -2.92 -36.59 -12.84
CA LEU A 76 -2.02 -35.88 -11.94
C LEU A 76 -1.48 -36.85 -10.88
N ASP A 77 -0.15 -36.93 -10.80
CA ASP A 77 0.56 -37.78 -9.85
C ASP A 77 1.23 -36.92 -8.77
N VAL A 78 1.00 -37.24 -7.50
CA VAL A 78 1.71 -36.63 -6.37
C VAL A 78 3.04 -37.36 -6.17
N VAL A 79 4.12 -36.72 -6.58
CA VAL A 79 5.48 -37.24 -6.54
C VAL A 79 6.02 -37.21 -5.12
N ASN A 80 5.79 -36.12 -4.39
CA ASN A 80 6.35 -35.91 -3.07
C ASN A 80 5.46 -35.01 -2.20
N VAL A 81 5.56 -35.18 -0.88
CA VAL A 81 4.98 -34.28 0.11
C VAL A 81 6.07 -33.95 1.12
N ALA A 82 6.66 -32.78 0.95
CA ALA A 82 7.68 -32.25 1.84
C ALA A 82 7.04 -31.38 2.91
N ILE A 83 7.46 -31.53 4.16
CA ILE A 83 7.13 -30.60 5.23
C ILE A 83 8.45 -29.99 5.66
N ASP A 84 8.52 -28.66 5.68
CA ASP A 84 9.70 -27.90 6.05
C ASP A 84 9.34 -26.86 7.13
N ASP A 85 10.33 -26.45 7.89
CA ASP A 85 10.25 -25.37 8.86
C ASP A 85 11.05 -24.20 8.32
N LEU A 86 10.37 -23.10 7.99
CA LEU A 86 11.03 -21.89 7.47
C LEU A 86 11.96 -21.23 8.50
N GLY A 87 11.98 -21.70 9.75
CA GLY A 87 12.99 -21.35 10.74
C GLY A 87 12.98 -19.87 11.09
N ILE A 88 11.84 -19.18 10.93
CA ILE A 88 11.70 -17.79 11.32
C ILE A 88 11.69 -17.76 12.85
N ILE A 89 12.79 -17.30 13.42
CA ILE A 89 13.02 -17.26 14.86
C ILE A 89 12.12 -16.18 15.47
N GLY A 90 11.08 -16.58 16.20
CA GLY A 90 10.20 -15.71 17.00
C GLY A 90 8.97 -16.45 17.54
N ASP A 91 8.38 -15.94 18.63
CA ASP A 91 7.03 -16.35 19.10
C ASP A 91 5.97 -15.76 18.14
N ASP A 92 6.02 -16.15 16.87
CA ASP A 92 5.00 -15.80 15.90
C ASP A 92 3.76 -16.68 16.18
N PRO A 93 2.56 -16.09 16.41
CA PRO A 93 1.32 -16.87 16.52
C PRO A 93 1.04 -17.74 15.28
N LEU A 94 1.67 -17.40 14.15
CA LEU A 94 1.60 -18.15 12.92
C LEU A 94 2.82 -19.07 12.81
N ASP A 95 2.57 -20.36 12.69
CA ASP A 95 3.63 -21.36 12.58
C ASP A 95 4.41 -21.20 11.28
N ASN A 96 5.72 -21.37 11.34
CA ASN A 96 6.60 -21.24 10.19
C ASN A 96 6.74 -22.55 9.39
N ARG A 97 5.95 -23.57 9.74
CA ARG A 97 5.91 -24.85 9.06
C ARG A 97 5.07 -24.77 7.79
N ILE A 98 5.67 -25.23 6.70
CA ILE A 98 5.05 -25.28 5.38
C ILE A 98 5.03 -26.72 4.87
N ALA A 99 4.01 -27.06 4.08
CA ALA A 99 3.99 -28.27 3.29
C ALA A 99 4.03 -27.94 1.80
N ILE A 100 4.86 -28.64 1.05
CA ILE A 100 4.98 -28.52 -0.40
C ILE A 100 4.61 -29.86 -1.01
N ILE A 101 3.57 -29.85 -1.83
CA ILE A 101 3.10 -31.01 -2.59
C ILE A 101 3.69 -30.90 -3.99
N GLU A 102 4.64 -31.77 -4.31
CA GLU A 102 5.21 -31.86 -5.65
C GLU A 102 4.35 -32.78 -6.49
N VAL A 103 3.91 -32.28 -7.64
CA VAL A 103 3.00 -32.97 -8.54
C VAL A 103 3.60 -33.03 -9.94
N ASP A 104 3.27 -34.09 -10.66
CA ASP A 104 3.60 -34.25 -12.06
C ASP A 104 2.33 -34.48 -12.88
N PHE A 105 2.33 -33.95 -14.09
CA PHE A 105 1.25 -34.13 -15.05
C PHE A 105 1.68 -35.21 -16.05
N VAL A 106 1.05 -36.39 -15.97
CA VAL A 106 1.53 -37.59 -16.66
C VAL A 106 1.57 -37.43 -18.17
N ASP A 107 0.60 -36.70 -18.73
CA ASP A 107 0.34 -36.60 -20.16
C ASP A 107 0.28 -35.15 -20.69
N MET A 108 0.74 -34.17 -19.90
CA MET A 108 0.70 -32.76 -20.32
C MET A 108 1.72 -32.50 -21.46
N PRO A 109 1.27 -32.03 -22.63
CA PRO A 109 2.18 -31.65 -23.71
C PRO A 109 3.07 -30.46 -23.35
N ASP A 110 4.33 -30.49 -23.78
CA ASP A 110 5.30 -29.42 -23.52
C ASP A 110 4.83 -28.06 -24.06
N GLU A 111 4.10 -28.04 -25.19
CA GLU A 111 3.58 -26.79 -25.75
C GLU A 111 2.54 -26.13 -24.83
N VAL A 112 1.73 -26.93 -24.13
CA VAL A 112 0.74 -26.43 -23.15
C VAL A 112 1.49 -25.85 -21.96
N ARG A 113 2.47 -26.58 -21.43
CA ARG A 113 3.31 -26.15 -20.30
C ARG A 113 4.01 -24.82 -20.59
N GLN A 114 4.59 -24.67 -21.79
CA GLN A 114 5.28 -23.44 -22.19
C GLN A 114 4.32 -22.28 -22.45
N ARG A 115 3.20 -22.52 -23.15
CA ARG A 115 2.24 -21.46 -23.49
C ARG A 115 1.48 -20.94 -22.27
N HIS A 116 1.19 -21.81 -21.31
CA HIS A 116 0.40 -21.50 -20.12
C HIS A 116 1.22 -21.44 -18.83
N PHE A 117 2.54 -21.26 -18.92
CA PHE A 117 3.46 -21.29 -17.77
C PHE A 117 3.03 -20.36 -16.62
N GLN A 118 2.43 -19.19 -16.92
CA GLN A 118 1.92 -18.27 -15.91
C GLN A 118 0.69 -18.83 -15.19
N SER A 119 -0.29 -19.36 -15.94
CA SER A 119 -1.50 -19.98 -15.37
C SER A 119 -1.14 -21.22 -14.56
N LEU A 120 -0.20 -22.02 -15.06
CA LEU A 120 0.34 -23.18 -14.38
C LEU A 120 1.03 -22.78 -13.07
N GLY A 121 1.93 -21.79 -13.12
CA GLY A 121 2.60 -21.28 -11.92
C GLY A 121 1.63 -20.70 -10.89
N LEU A 122 0.54 -20.06 -11.31
CA LEU A 122 -0.51 -19.60 -10.39
C LEU A 122 -1.25 -20.75 -9.72
N TRP A 123 -1.53 -21.84 -10.44
CA TRP A 123 -2.12 -23.04 -9.87
C TRP A 123 -1.14 -23.75 -8.92
N GLU A 124 0.15 -23.87 -9.30
CA GLU A 124 1.19 -24.48 -8.48
C GLU A 124 1.38 -23.78 -7.12
N ARG A 125 1.05 -22.47 -7.01
CA ARG A 125 1.05 -21.77 -5.72
C ARG A 125 0.07 -22.38 -4.70
N ASN A 126 -0.98 -23.07 -5.15
CA ASN A 126 -1.91 -23.79 -4.29
C ASN A 126 -1.35 -25.14 -3.81
N ASN A 127 -0.17 -25.54 -4.29
CA ASN A 127 0.52 -26.75 -3.82
C ASN A 127 1.42 -26.48 -2.60
N THR A 128 1.50 -25.23 -2.15
CA THR A 128 2.15 -24.86 -0.89
C THR A 128 1.09 -24.53 0.15
N LEU A 129 1.13 -25.26 1.27
CA LEU A 129 0.23 -25.06 2.41
C LEU A 129 1.03 -24.55 3.61
N TYR A 130 0.36 -23.79 4.46
CA TYR A 130 0.92 -23.18 5.65
C TYR A 130 0.19 -23.73 6.86
N TYR A 131 0.93 -24.21 7.85
CA TYR A 131 0.31 -24.76 9.04
C TYR A 131 -0.06 -23.64 10.02
N GLN A 132 -1.25 -23.70 10.60
CA GLN A 132 -1.68 -22.77 11.64
C GLN A 132 -1.77 -23.51 12.99
N ASN A 133 -0.89 -23.15 13.93
CA ASN A 133 -0.82 -23.78 15.26
C ASN A 133 -2.10 -23.62 16.09
N ASP A 134 -2.71 -22.43 16.04
CA ASP A 134 -3.88 -22.11 16.88
C ASP A 134 -5.10 -23.00 16.57
N THR A 135 -5.29 -23.32 15.29
CA THR A 135 -6.43 -24.10 14.80
C THR A 135 -6.06 -25.54 14.47
N ASP A 136 -4.77 -25.88 14.45
CA ASP A 136 -4.25 -27.18 14.01
C ASP A 136 -4.78 -27.53 12.61
N THR A 137 -4.65 -26.59 11.68
CA THR A 137 -5.15 -26.71 10.29
C THR A 137 -4.10 -26.26 9.28
N TRP A 138 -4.10 -26.91 8.12
CA TRP A 138 -3.37 -26.44 6.95
C TRP A 138 -4.20 -25.39 6.21
N LEU A 139 -3.54 -24.29 5.83
CA LEU A 139 -4.13 -23.19 5.10
C LEU A 139 -3.52 -23.10 3.71
N SER A 140 -4.33 -22.73 2.73
CA SER A 140 -3.83 -22.27 1.42
C SER A 140 -3.02 -20.98 1.58
N ALA A 141 -2.22 -20.63 0.57
CA ALA A 141 -1.49 -19.36 0.55
C ALA A 141 -2.39 -18.13 0.73
N LEU A 142 -3.62 -18.17 0.18
CA LEU A 142 -4.57 -17.06 0.29
C LEU A 142 -5.14 -16.94 1.71
N GLU A 143 -5.52 -18.07 2.31
CA GLU A 143 -6.01 -18.12 3.69
C GLU A 143 -4.92 -17.72 4.67
N TRP A 144 -3.68 -18.17 4.44
CA TRP A 144 -2.51 -17.74 5.20
C TRP A 144 -2.30 -16.23 5.13
N GLN A 145 -2.35 -15.65 3.93
CA GLN A 145 -2.22 -14.20 3.76
C GLN A 145 -3.35 -13.45 4.47
N LYS A 146 -4.58 -13.99 4.44
CA LYS A 146 -5.72 -13.42 5.14
C LYS A 146 -5.53 -13.51 6.67
N ALA A 147 -5.10 -14.67 7.18
CA ALA A 147 -4.79 -14.88 8.59
C ALA A 147 -3.66 -13.94 9.06
N LEU A 148 -2.58 -13.81 8.28
CA LEU A 148 -1.52 -12.82 8.52
C LEU A 148 -2.09 -11.41 8.59
N THR A 149 -2.97 -11.06 7.65
CA THR A 149 -3.59 -9.73 7.66
C THR A 149 -4.47 -9.56 8.89
N GLU A 150 -5.28 -10.52 9.29
CA GLU A 150 -6.14 -10.42 10.48
C GLU A 150 -5.33 -10.36 11.77
N THR A 151 -4.26 -11.14 11.89
CA THR A 151 -3.36 -11.17 13.06
C THR A 151 -2.53 -9.90 13.17
N TYR A 152 -1.99 -9.41 12.04
CA TYR A 152 -1.06 -8.26 12.02
C TYR A 152 -1.69 -6.93 11.65
N SER A 153 -2.93 -6.92 11.15
CA SER A 153 -3.71 -5.68 11.03
C SER A 153 -4.17 -5.24 12.42
N SER A 154 -3.20 -4.73 13.18
CA SER A 154 -3.50 -3.81 14.27
C SER A 154 -4.48 -2.77 13.70
N PRO A 155 -5.69 -2.63 14.27
CA PRO A 155 -6.58 -1.55 13.89
C PRO A 155 -5.78 -0.24 13.89
N PHE A 156 -5.92 0.57 12.83
CA PHE A 156 -5.08 1.76 12.61
C PHE A 156 -4.91 2.64 13.87
N TRP A 157 -5.90 2.66 14.75
CA TRP A 157 -5.86 3.35 16.03
C TRP A 157 -4.84 2.78 17.04
N TYR A 158 -4.61 1.47 17.12
CA TYR A 158 -3.55 0.90 17.97
C TYR A 158 -2.15 1.32 17.50
N SER A 159 -1.95 1.46 16.19
CA SER A 159 -0.71 1.99 15.65
C SER A 159 -0.54 3.48 15.98
N CYS A 160 -1.62 4.29 15.90
CA CYS A 160 -1.62 5.70 16.34
C CYS A 160 -1.35 5.89 17.83
N PHE A 161 -1.76 4.94 18.68
CA PHE A 161 -1.56 4.99 20.14
C PHE A 161 -0.27 4.34 20.63
N SER A 162 0.55 3.77 19.74
CA SER A 162 1.87 3.28 20.12
C SER A 162 2.75 4.45 20.62
N TRP A 163 3.58 4.21 21.64
CA TRP A 163 4.52 5.21 22.17
C TRP A 163 5.40 5.81 21.06
N SER A 164 5.75 5.00 20.05
CA SER A 164 6.48 5.41 18.86
C SER A 164 5.76 6.51 18.06
N SER A 165 4.45 6.39 17.89
CA SER A 165 3.64 7.37 17.15
C SER A 165 3.60 8.74 17.84
N TRP A 166 3.59 8.78 19.18
CA TRP A 166 3.65 10.03 19.93
C TRP A 166 4.97 10.79 19.73
N VAL A 167 6.09 10.07 19.57
CA VAL A 167 7.39 10.68 19.24
C VAL A 167 7.32 11.39 17.89
N TRP A 168 6.76 10.73 16.88
CA TRP A 168 6.62 11.31 15.54
C TRP A 168 5.64 12.49 15.50
N ILE A 169 4.52 12.41 16.23
CA ILE A 169 3.60 13.54 16.40
C ILE A 169 4.30 14.71 17.08
N GLY A 170 5.11 14.45 18.11
CA GLY A 170 5.92 15.45 18.79
C GLY A 170 6.91 16.14 17.85
N ILE A 171 7.63 15.37 17.02
CA ILE A 171 8.55 15.89 16.00
C ILE A 171 7.79 16.76 14.98
N ALA A 172 6.65 16.29 14.48
CA ALA A 172 5.83 17.04 13.52
C ALA A 172 5.33 18.37 14.12
N LEU A 173 4.86 18.37 15.36
CA LEU A 173 4.45 19.58 16.06
C LEU A 173 5.62 20.55 16.27
N LEU A 174 6.81 20.04 16.59
CA LEU A 174 8.01 20.85 16.75
C LEU A 174 8.43 21.51 15.43
N LEU A 175 8.35 20.77 14.32
CA LEU A 175 8.58 21.30 12.97
C LEU A 175 7.56 22.39 12.59
N ILE A 176 6.27 22.16 12.86
CA ILE A 176 5.22 23.17 12.61
C ILE A 176 5.50 24.43 13.44
N LEU A 177 5.82 24.29 14.73
CA LEU A 177 6.15 25.41 15.60
C LEU A 177 7.38 26.17 15.10
N MET A 178 8.41 25.44 14.66
CA MET A 178 9.62 26.03 14.07
C MET A 178 9.28 26.85 12.83
N VAL A 179 8.48 26.31 11.91
CA VAL A 179 8.05 27.03 10.69
C VAL A 179 7.24 28.27 11.02
N VAL A 180 6.28 28.18 11.95
CA VAL A 180 5.46 29.34 12.36
C VAL A 180 6.30 30.42 13.02
N THR A 181 7.23 30.05 13.90
CA THR A 181 8.11 31.02 14.59
C THR A 181 9.12 31.66 13.63
N MET A 182 9.68 30.89 12.69
CA MET A 182 10.55 31.41 11.63
C MET A 182 9.80 32.33 10.67
N SER A 183 8.61 31.95 10.21
CA SER A 183 7.77 32.78 9.33
C SER A 183 7.43 34.13 9.96
N ARG A 184 7.06 34.14 11.24
CA ARG A 184 6.79 35.40 11.98
C ARG A 184 8.03 36.29 12.11
N LYS A 185 9.23 35.70 12.28
CA LYS A 185 10.49 36.46 12.34
C LYS A 185 10.89 36.98 10.95
N ALA A 186 10.73 36.18 9.91
CA ALA A 186 11.04 36.54 8.53
C ALA A 186 10.16 37.70 8.04
N ASN A 187 8.84 37.66 8.30
CA ASN A 187 7.94 38.74 7.92
C ASN A 187 8.35 40.08 8.55
N LYS A 188 8.73 40.08 9.84
CA LYS A 188 9.23 41.30 10.51
C LYS A 188 10.55 41.82 9.92
N GLN A 189 11.40 40.96 9.36
CA GLN A 189 12.62 41.38 8.69
C GLN A 189 12.32 41.96 7.30
N ILE A 190 11.40 41.34 6.56
CA ILE A 190 10.96 41.82 5.23
C ILE A 190 10.39 43.24 5.33
N ASP A 191 9.51 43.50 6.29
CA ASP A 191 8.92 44.83 6.51
C ASP A 191 9.99 45.91 6.78
N ARG A 192 11.03 45.54 7.55
CA ARG A 192 12.15 46.44 7.85
C ARG A 192 13.03 46.68 6.63
N THR A 193 13.25 45.67 5.80
CA THR A 193 14.03 45.84 4.55
C THR A 193 13.26 46.63 3.50
N MET A 194 11.94 46.43 3.38
CA MET A 194 11.11 47.17 2.43
C MET A 194 11.05 48.66 2.79
N SER A 195 10.79 48.99 4.06
CA SER A 195 10.79 50.39 4.50
C SER A 195 12.15 51.08 4.36
N ALA A 196 13.25 50.33 4.55
CA ALA A 196 14.59 50.84 4.27
C ALA A 196 14.84 51.04 2.76
N GLN A 197 14.37 50.11 1.92
CA GLN A 197 14.47 50.23 0.46
C GLN A 197 13.62 51.38 -0.10
N ASP A 198 12.41 51.61 0.42
CA ASP A 198 11.56 52.72 0.00
C ASP A 198 12.24 54.06 0.26
N LYS A 199 12.87 54.20 1.43
CA LYS A 199 13.65 55.39 1.76
C LYS A 199 14.85 55.57 0.82
N VAL A 200 15.60 54.50 0.56
CA VAL A 200 16.73 54.54 -0.37
C VAL A 200 16.26 54.90 -1.79
N MET A 201 15.09 54.41 -2.22
CA MET A 201 14.52 54.72 -3.53
C MET A 201 14.12 56.20 -3.63
N GLU A 202 13.56 56.76 -2.56
CA GLU A 202 13.20 58.18 -2.51
C GLU A 202 14.46 59.07 -2.52
N ASP A 203 15.49 58.72 -1.74
CA ASP A 203 16.78 59.40 -1.78
C ASP A 203 17.42 59.33 -3.18
N HIS A 204 17.26 58.19 -3.88
CA HIS A 204 17.68 58.04 -5.26
C HIS A 204 16.94 58.97 -6.22
N LYS A 205 15.62 59.14 -6.08
CA LYS A 205 14.86 60.09 -6.90
C LYS A 205 15.33 61.52 -6.67
N VAL A 206 15.47 61.95 -5.42
CA VAL A 206 15.95 63.30 -5.08
C VAL A 206 17.37 63.52 -5.63
N SER A 207 18.24 62.51 -5.56
CA SER A 207 19.57 62.58 -6.15
C SER A 207 19.53 62.70 -7.68
N LEU A 208 18.60 62.02 -8.35
CA LEU A 208 18.44 62.12 -9.81
C LEU A 208 17.91 63.50 -10.23
N GLU A 209 16.98 64.07 -9.48
CA GLU A 209 16.48 65.44 -9.71
C GLU A 209 17.60 66.47 -9.57
N ARG A 210 18.42 66.36 -8.51
CA ARG A 210 19.58 67.23 -8.31
C ARG A 210 20.63 67.08 -9.42
N GLN A 211 20.84 65.85 -9.91
CA GLN A 211 21.73 65.63 -11.06
C GLN A 211 21.17 66.28 -12.33
N ALA A 212 19.87 66.19 -12.57
CA ALA A 212 19.22 66.84 -13.71
C ALA A 212 19.37 68.37 -13.65
N GLU A 213 19.18 68.97 -12.47
CA GLU A 213 19.37 70.41 -12.24
C GLU A 213 20.84 70.82 -12.45
N ALA A 214 21.80 70.08 -11.89
CA ALA A 214 23.22 70.34 -12.07
C ALA A 214 23.64 70.26 -13.55
N ILE A 215 23.08 69.32 -14.32
CA ILE A 215 23.30 69.21 -15.76
C ILE A 215 22.72 70.44 -16.49
N ALA A 216 21.56 70.93 -16.08
CA ALA A 216 20.96 72.14 -16.67
C ALA A 216 21.84 73.37 -16.45
N LEU A 217 22.28 73.61 -15.20
CA LEU A 217 23.18 74.71 -14.86
C LEU A 217 24.52 74.62 -15.60
N THR A 218 25.06 73.40 -15.75
CA THR A 218 26.30 73.19 -16.51
C THR A 218 26.13 73.54 -17.98
N LYS A 219 24.97 73.22 -18.59
CA LYS A 219 24.66 73.62 -19.96
C LYS A 219 24.56 75.13 -20.12
N GLU A 220 23.94 75.81 -19.16
CA GLU A 220 23.87 77.28 -19.14
C GLU A 220 25.26 77.91 -19.03
N ALA A 221 26.10 77.43 -18.10
CA ALA A 221 27.48 77.91 -17.95
C ALA A 221 28.33 77.68 -19.22
N ILE A 222 28.13 76.54 -19.91
CA ILE A 222 28.80 76.27 -21.20
C ILE A 222 28.31 77.27 -22.27
N ALA A 223 27.01 77.58 -22.31
CA ALA A 223 26.47 78.56 -23.25
C ALA A 223 27.04 79.97 -22.99
N GLU A 224 27.11 80.38 -21.73
CA GLU A 224 27.70 81.66 -21.32
C GLU A 224 29.20 81.72 -21.69
N SER A 225 29.97 80.67 -21.38
CA SER A 225 31.39 80.59 -21.77
C SER A 225 31.60 80.69 -23.28
N ARG A 226 30.73 80.06 -24.10
CA ARG A 226 30.77 80.23 -25.57
C ARG A 226 30.52 81.67 -25.98
N HIS A 227 29.55 82.34 -25.35
CA HIS A 227 29.24 83.74 -25.64
C HIS A 227 30.41 84.65 -25.26
N THR A 228 31.02 84.46 -24.09
CA THR A 228 32.24 85.20 -23.69
C THR A 228 33.39 84.96 -24.68
N ASN A 229 33.60 83.73 -25.12
CA ASN A 229 34.64 83.41 -26.11
C ASN A 229 34.37 84.06 -27.48
N GLN A 230 33.10 84.15 -27.90
CA GLN A 230 32.73 84.88 -29.11
C GLN A 230 33.02 86.38 -28.99
N LEU A 231 32.61 87.01 -27.88
CA LEU A 231 32.88 88.43 -27.63
C LEU A 231 34.38 88.75 -27.59
N LEU A 232 35.19 87.88 -26.96
CA LEU A 232 36.65 88.02 -26.98
C LEU A 232 37.22 87.90 -28.39
N GLY A 233 36.66 87.02 -29.22
CA GLY A 233 37.01 86.89 -30.64
C GLY A 233 36.70 88.15 -31.43
N ASP A 234 35.50 88.71 -31.27
CA ASP A 234 35.08 89.94 -31.95
C ASP A 234 35.96 91.14 -31.56
N ILE A 235 36.28 91.29 -30.26
CA ILE A 235 37.19 92.34 -29.78
C ILE A 235 38.59 92.19 -30.40
N LEU A 236 39.12 90.96 -30.49
CA LEU A 236 40.42 90.70 -31.10
C LEU A 236 40.42 91.02 -32.61
N GLU A 237 39.34 90.74 -33.34
CA GLU A 237 39.22 91.12 -34.75
C GLU A 237 39.13 92.63 -34.94
N GLU A 238 38.41 93.33 -34.07
CA GLU A 238 38.25 94.79 -34.14
C GLU A 238 39.55 95.52 -33.82
N LEU A 239 40.30 95.04 -32.81
CA LEU A 239 41.66 95.51 -32.52
C LEU A 239 42.62 95.27 -33.70
N LYS A 240 42.48 94.16 -34.42
CA LYS A 240 43.31 93.86 -35.59
C LYS A 240 43.00 94.76 -36.80
N LYS A 241 41.76 95.23 -36.94
CA LYS A 241 41.37 96.18 -38.01
C LYS A 241 41.79 97.62 -37.74
N SER A 242 42.04 97.97 -36.47
CA SER A 242 42.43 99.30 -36.04
C SER A 242 43.95 99.48 -35.85
N ALA A 243 44.74 98.43 -36.11
CA ALA A 243 46.20 98.43 -36.22
C ALA A 243 46.63 98.39 -37.69
#